data_AF-A0AAU9ADW3-F1
#
_entry.id   AF-A0AAU9ADW3-F1
#
_cell.length_a   1.000
_cell.length_b   1.000
_cell.length_c   1.000
_cell.angle_alpha   90.00
_cell.angle_beta   90.00
_cell.angle_gamma   90.00
#
_symmetry.space_group_name_H-M   'P 1'
#
loop_
_entity.id
_entity.type
_entity.pdbx_description
1 polymer ?
#
loop_
_entity_poly.entity_id
_entity_poly.type
_entity_poly.pdbx_seq_one_letter_code
_entity_poly.pdbx_strand_id
1 'polypeptide(L)'
;MSTHTVSAAQADRAIQALHNATWFALCEGDRYTAMGRKAVANSFYNLLPMLAEIRRAIVETPAAQVEAETRLRLVAVAVAAAEAPADDEGAAPAND
;
A
#
# COMPACT_ATOMS: atom_id res chain seq x y z
N MET A 1 -5.48 1.01 14.38
CA MET A 1 -4.73 1.67 13.29
C MET A 1 -5.57 1.59 12.04
N SER A 2 -5.94 2.72 11.43
CA SER A 2 -6.75 2.74 10.21
C SER A 2 -5.88 2.35 9.02
N THR A 3 -6.22 1.26 8.34
CA THR A 3 -5.62 0.89 7.06
C THR A 3 -6.06 1.91 6.02
N HIS A 4 -5.16 2.83 5.64
CA HIS A 4 -5.43 3.82 4.60
C HIS A 4 -5.43 3.12 3.22
N THR A 5 -6.55 2.51 2.86
CA THR A 5 -6.77 1.98 1.52
C THR A 5 -7.27 3.10 0.60
N VAL A 6 -6.69 3.24 -0.59
CA VAL A 6 -7.22 4.17 -1.61
C VAL A 6 -8.57 3.64 -2.08
N SER A 7 -9.62 4.44 -1.97
CA SER A 7 -10.91 4.06 -2.56
C SER A 7 -10.81 4.12 -4.10
N ALA A 8 -11.52 3.24 -4.81
CA ALA A 8 -11.59 3.26 -6.27
C ALA A 8 -11.98 4.66 -6.80
N ALA A 9 -12.95 5.30 -6.15
CA ALA A 9 -13.38 6.66 -6.48
C ALA A 9 -12.29 7.74 -6.28
N GLN A 10 -11.30 7.53 -5.40
CA GLN A 10 -10.15 8.44 -5.25
C GLN A 10 -9.10 8.20 -6.34
N ALA A 11 -8.87 6.93 -6.71
CA ALA A 11 -8.00 6.59 -7.83
C ALA A 11 -8.55 7.13 -9.17
N ASP A 12 -9.84 6.94 -9.43
CA ASP A 12 -10.49 7.43 -10.65
C ASP A 12 -10.44 8.96 -10.76
N ARG A 13 -10.66 9.66 -9.64
CA ARG A 13 -10.53 11.12 -9.59
C ARG A 13 -9.10 11.58 -9.89
N ALA A 14 -8.09 10.87 -9.38
CA ALA A 14 -6.70 11.21 -9.67
C ALA A 14 -6.33 10.96 -11.12
N ILE A 15 -6.80 9.85 -11.71
CA ILE A 15 -6.61 9.54 -13.13
C ILE A 15 -7.24 10.62 -14.00
N GLN A 16 -8.49 11.01 -13.72
CA GLN A 16 -9.18 12.05 -14.48
C GLN A 16 -8.47 13.40 -14.36
N ALA A 17 -8.02 13.77 -13.17
CA ALA A 17 -7.32 15.03 -12.95
C ALA A 17 -5.97 15.06 -13.68
N LEU A 18 -5.23 13.95 -13.68
CA LEU A 18 -3.99 13.80 -14.44
C LEU A 18 -4.23 13.88 -15.95
N HIS A 19 -5.29 13.23 -16.45
CA HIS A 19 -5.70 13.32 -17.83
C HIS A 19 -5.98 14.77 -18.23
N ASN A 20 -6.76 15.50 -17.43
CA ASN A 20 -7.09 16.91 -17.70
C ASN A 20 -5.84 17.81 -17.72
N ALA A 21 -4.92 17.65 -16.76
CA ALA A 21 -3.68 18.41 -16.75
C ALA A 21 -2.78 18.10 -17.96
N THR A 22 -2.76 16.83 -18.38
CA THR A 22 -2.01 16.37 -19.56
C THR A 22 -2.61 16.92 -20.85
N TRP A 23 -3.93 16.86 -20.98
CA TRP A 23 -4.65 17.43 -22.12
C TRP A 23 -4.39 18.93 -22.22
N PHE A 24 -4.53 19.65 -21.11
CA PHE A 24 -4.20 21.08 -21.06
C PHE A 24 -2.75 21.32 -21.53
N ALA A 25 -1.78 20.58 -21.02
CA ALA A 25 -0.37 20.75 -21.38
C ALA A 25 -0.06 20.50 -22.87
N LEU A 26 -0.78 19.58 -23.51
CA LEU A 26 -0.53 19.18 -24.89
C LEU A 26 -1.31 20.01 -25.90
N CYS A 27 -2.54 20.37 -25.58
CA CYS A 27 -3.52 20.89 -26.54
C CYS A 27 -3.89 22.36 -26.31
N GLU A 28 -3.86 22.86 -25.07
CA GLU A 28 -4.43 24.17 -24.72
C GLU A 28 -3.39 25.15 -24.16
N GLY A 29 -2.37 24.64 -23.47
CA GLY A 29 -1.35 25.41 -22.79
C GLY A 29 -0.27 25.91 -23.74
N ASP A 30 -0.06 27.23 -23.75
CA ASP A 30 1.05 27.84 -24.48
C ASP A 30 2.39 27.59 -23.76
N ARG A 31 3.17 26.62 -24.25
CA ARG A 31 4.47 26.28 -23.65
C ARG A 31 5.61 27.22 -24.07
N TYR A 32 5.38 28.10 -25.04
CA TYR A 32 6.42 28.96 -25.60
C TYR A 32 6.56 30.27 -24.83
N THR A 33 5.48 30.77 -24.21
CA THR A 33 5.54 31.92 -23.31
C THR A 33 5.86 31.54 -21.86
N ALA A 34 6.46 32.46 -21.12
CA ALA A 34 6.74 32.28 -19.69
C ALA A 34 5.45 32.11 -18.87
N MET A 35 4.39 32.84 -19.25
CA MET A 35 3.08 32.76 -18.58
C MET A 35 2.40 31.42 -18.82
N GLY A 36 2.42 30.90 -20.05
CA GLY A 36 1.79 29.63 -20.33
C GLY A 36 2.60 28.42 -19.79
N ARG A 37 3.94 28.49 -19.74
CA ARG A 37 4.74 27.49 -18.97
C ARG A 37 4.36 27.45 -17.49
N LYS A 38 4.13 28.62 -16.89
CA LYS A 38 3.66 28.72 -15.50
C LYS A 38 2.26 28.12 -15.34
N ALA A 39 1.35 28.38 -16.28
CA ALA A 39 0.01 27.81 -16.26
C ALA A 39 0.04 26.28 -16.38
N VAL A 40 0.85 25.73 -17.29
CA VAL A 40 1.06 24.29 -17.43
C VAL A 40 1.67 23.70 -16.16
N ALA A 41 2.68 24.32 -15.57
CA ALA A 41 3.25 23.85 -14.32
C ALA A 41 2.20 23.82 -13.19
N ASN A 42 1.39 24.87 -13.08
CA ASN A 42 0.34 24.97 -12.06
C ASN A 42 -0.73 23.88 -12.19
N SER A 43 -1.09 23.45 -13.41
CA SER A 43 -2.08 22.39 -13.60
C SER A 43 -1.63 21.06 -12.99
N PHE A 44 -0.32 20.78 -12.95
CA PHE A 44 0.25 19.59 -12.31
C PHE A 44 0.54 19.80 -10.82
N TYR A 45 1.04 20.97 -10.41
CA TYR A 45 1.38 21.23 -9.00
C TYR A 45 0.18 21.03 -8.06
N ASN A 46 -1.02 21.40 -8.53
CA ASN A 46 -2.26 21.21 -7.77
C ASN A 46 -2.61 19.74 -7.52
N LEU A 47 -2.06 18.80 -8.30
CA LEU A 47 -2.34 17.37 -8.18
C LEU A 47 -1.37 16.65 -7.23
N LEU A 48 -0.21 17.24 -6.95
CA LEU A 48 0.86 16.58 -6.19
C LEU A 48 0.43 16.08 -4.81
N PRO A 49 -0.35 16.83 -4.00
CA PRO A 49 -0.78 16.33 -2.69
C PRO A 49 -1.62 15.06 -2.80
N MET A 50 -2.59 15.04 -3.72
CA MET A 50 -3.45 13.89 -3.97
C MET A 50 -2.65 12.68 -4.47
N LEU A 51 -1.68 12.89 -5.37
CA LEU A 51 -0.81 11.82 -5.87
C LEU A 51 0.13 11.29 -4.78
N ALA A 52 0.61 12.15 -3.88
CA ALA A 52 1.43 11.74 -2.75
C ALA A 52 0.64 10.85 -1.77
N GLU A 53 -0.61 11.18 -1.48
CA GLU A 53 -1.50 10.35 -0.66
C GLU A 53 -1.75 8.97 -1.29
N ILE A 54 -2.03 8.94 -2.59
CA ILE A 54 -2.24 7.69 -3.33
C ILE A 54 -0.97 6.84 -3.32
N ARG A 55 0.20 7.45 -3.59
CA ARG A 55 1.48 6.76 -3.51
C ARG A 55 1.74 6.20 -2.11
N ARG A 56 1.47 6.99 -1.08
CA ARG A 56 1.63 6.59 0.31
C ARG A 56 0.78 5.36 0.61
N ALA A 57 -0.50 5.40 0.24
CA ALA A 57 -1.39 4.27 0.42
C ALA A 57 -0.95 3.05 -0.40
N ILE A 58 -0.47 3.19 -1.63
CA ILE A 58 0.04 2.06 -2.43
C ILE A 58 1.33 1.45 -1.83
N VAL A 59 2.24 2.28 -1.31
CA VAL A 59 3.57 1.83 -0.82
C VAL A 59 3.52 1.34 0.63
N GLU A 60 2.69 1.94 1.48
CA GLU A 60 2.56 1.54 2.90
C GLU A 60 1.63 0.32 3.08
N THR A 61 0.70 0.07 2.15
CA THR A 61 -0.18 -1.12 2.17
C THR A 61 0.59 -2.46 2.11
N PRO A 62 1.59 -2.68 1.22
CA PRO A 62 2.32 -3.94 1.19
C PRO A 62 3.21 -4.15 2.43
N ALA A 63 3.78 -3.08 3.00
CA ALA A 63 4.59 -3.20 4.21
C ALA A 63 3.74 -3.67 5.43
N ALA A 64 2.55 -3.11 5.59
CA ALA A 64 1.63 -3.48 6.67
C ALA A 64 1.03 -4.89 6.48
N GLN A 65 0.80 -5.33 5.23
CA GLN A 65 0.33 -6.67 4.92
C GLN A 65 1.39 -7.74 5.21
N VAL A 66 2.65 -7.50 4.84
CA VAL A 66 3.76 -8.42 5.14
C VAL A 66 4.01 -8.51 6.64
N GLU A 67 3.93 -7.40 7.38
CA GLU A 67 4.12 -7.41 8.83
C GLU A 67 2.96 -8.11 9.57
N ALA A 68 1.71 -7.92 9.12
CA ALA A 68 0.55 -8.62 9.65
C ALA A 68 0.59 -10.13 9.35
N GLU A 69 0.96 -10.53 8.13
CA GLU A 69 1.10 -11.93 7.73
C GLU A 69 2.26 -12.61 8.49
N THR A 70 3.38 -11.91 8.67
CA THR A 70 4.53 -12.40 9.46
C THR A 70 4.16 -12.58 10.92
N ARG A 71 3.39 -11.64 11.50
CA ARG A 71 2.92 -11.73 12.89
C ARG A 71 1.89 -12.84 13.08
N LEU A 72 0.97 -13.03 12.13
CA LEU A 72 0.04 -14.16 12.10
C LEU A 72 0.77 -15.51 12.01
N ARG A 73 1.80 -15.61 11.16
CA ARG A 73 2.65 -16.82 11.08
C ARG A 73 3.42 -17.07 12.38
N LEU A 74 3.98 -16.04 13.02
CA LEU A 74 4.69 -16.19 14.29
C LEU A 74 3.77 -16.67 15.42
N VAL A 75 2.55 -16.15 15.49
CA VAL A 75 1.55 -16.59 16.48
C VAL A 75 1.12 -18.03 16.18
N ALA A 76 0.88 -18.40 14.92
CA ALA A 76 0.54 -19.77 14.55
C ALA A 76 1.66 -20.77 14.91
N VAL A 77 2.93 -20.41 14.69
CA VAL A 77 4.09 -21.24 15.08
C VAL A 77 4.21 -21.36 16.60
N ALA A 78 3.99 -20.29 17.35
CA ALA A 78 4.03 -20.32 18.82
C ALA A 78 2.91 -21.18 19.42
N VAL A 79 1.71 -21.15 18.82
CA VAL A 79 0.58 -22.00 19.25
C VAL A 79 0.87 -23.47 18.95
N ALA A 80 1.40 -23.79 17.77
CA ALA A 80 1.78 -25.17 17.42
C ALA A 80 2.92 -25.72 18.31
N ALA A 81 3.86 -24.87 18.73
CA ALA A 81 4.93 -25.26 19.66
C ALA A 81 4.42 -25.48 21.10
N ALA A 82 3.33 -24.80 21.50
CA ALA A 82 2.71 -24.98 22.81
C ALA A 82 1.83 -26.24 22.91
N GLU A 83 1.35 -26.76 21.77
CA GLU A 83 0.56 -28.01 21.71
C GLU A 83 1.39 -29.27 21.48
N ALA A 84 2.72 -29.17 21.38
CA ALA A 84 3.58 -30.35 21.29
C ALA A 84 3.48 -31.17 22.60
N PRO A 85 3.03 -32.44 22.55
CA PRO A 85 3.01 -33.29 23.73
C PRO A 85 4.44 -33.49 24.22
N ALA A 86 4.66 -33.30 25.52
CA ALA A 86 5.89 -33.73 26.18
C ALA A 86 5.87 -35.26 26.17
N ASP A 87 6.62 -35.87 25.26
CA ASP A 87 6.89 -37.30 25.29
C ASP A 87 7.64 -37.60 26.58
N ASP A 88 6.92 -38.09 27.59
CA ASP A 88 7.48 -38.70 28.79
C ASP A 88 8.12 -40.03 28.37
N GLU A 89 9.45 -40.02 28.35
CA GLU A 89 10.30 -41.16 28.08
C GLU A 89 10.21 -42.14 29.27
N GLY A 90 9.17 -42.98 29.26
CA GLY A 90 8.95 -44.06 30.24
C GLY A 90 8.84 -45.42 29.54
N ALA A 91 9.97 -46.14 29.48
CA ALA A 91 10.11 -47.45 28.85
C ALA A 91 9.07 -48.51 29.32
N ALA A 92 8.51 -49.23 28.34
CA ALA A 92 7.70 -50.45 28.50
C ALA A 92 8.59 -51.72 28.63
N PRO A 93 8.06 -52.96 28.74
CA PRO A 93 6.83 -53.48 29.33
C PRO A 93 7.11 -54.58 30.39
N ALA A 94 6.04 -55.08 31.02
CA ALA A 94 6.05 -56.28 31.86
C ALA A 94 6.46 -57.55 31.08
N ASN A 95 7.23 -58.44 31.72
CA ASN A 95 7.35 -59.86 31.35
C ASN A 95 7.46 -60.70 32.64
N ASP A 96 6.56 -61.68 32.73
CA ASP A 96 6.42 -62.86 33.61
C ASP A 96 6.71 -62.76 35.12
#